data_AF-A0A1Q6QDC5-F1
#
_entry.id   AF-A0A1Q6QDC5-F1
#
_cell.length_a   1.000
_cell.length_b   1.000
_cell.length_c   1.000
_cell.angle_alpha   90.00
_cell.angle_beta   90.00
_cell.angle_gamma   90.00
#
_symmetry.space_group_name_H-M   'P 1'
#
loop_
_entity.id
_entity.type
_entity.pdbx_description
1 polymer ?
#
loop_
_entity_poly.entity_id
_entity_poly.type
_entity_poly.pdbx_seq_one_letter_code
_entity_poly.pdbx_strand_id
1 'polypeptide(L)' 'MKGETISLLLLGEAEGVNIEGCFYPISDYILTSDYPIGMSNVVTADEARVSVRKGDLILFRYQNIHGHGEKA' A
#
# COMPACT_ATOMS: atom_id res chain seq x y z
N MET A 1 3.58 -11.25 1.11
CA MET A 1 3.54 -11.90 -0.21
C MET A 1 2.24 -12.71 -0.31
N LYS A 2 1.84 -13.09 -1.54
CA LYS A 2 0.45 -13.34 -1.98
C LYS A 2 -0.58 -13.64 -0.87
N GLY A 3 -1.58 -12.78 -0.75
CA GLY A 3 -2.60 -12.78 0.32
C GLY A 3 -2.31 -11.81 1.47
N GLU A 4 -1.07 -11.35 1.61
CA GLU A 4 -0.71 -10.27 2.55
C GLU A 4 -1.29 -8.91 2.15
N THR A 5 -1.45 -8.05 3.15
CA THR A 5 -1.87 -6.67 2.97
C THR A 5 -0.69 -5.71 3.13
N ILE A 6 -0.64 -4.70 2.27
CA ILE A 6 0.25 -3.55 2.40
C ILE A 6 -0.55 -2.26 2.58
N SER A 7 0.00 -1.32 3.32
CA SER A 7 -0.52 0.05 3.46
C SER A 7 0.63 1.04 3.30
N LEU A 8 0.41 2.08 2.50
CA LEU A 8 1.36 3.17 2.32
C LEU A 8 0.92 4.39 3.12
N LEU A 9 1.74 4.79 4.09
CA LEU A 9 1.60 6.08 4.77
C LEU A 9 2.57 7.09 4.16
N LEU A 10 2.09 8.30 3.98
CA LEU A 10 2.84 9.42 3.42
C LEU A 10 3.46 10.25 4.54
N LEU A 11 4.67 10.74 4.32
CA LEU A 11 5.25 11.82 5.10
C LEU A 11 5.22 13.10 4.25
N GLY A 12 4.03 13.71 4.14
CA GLY A 12 3.79 14.86 3.26
C GLY A 12 3.20 14.44 1.91
N GLU A 13 3.86 14.82 0.82
CA GLU A 13 3.47 14.50 -0.56
C GLU A 13 4.48 13.55 -1.20
N ALA A 14 4.00 12.57 -1.97
CA ALA A 14 4.84 11.66 -2.75
C ALA A 14 4.41 11.64 -4.22
N GLU A 15 5.37 11.85 -5.12
CA GLU A 15 5.14 11.95 -6.57
C GLU A 15 5.70 10.73 -7.31
N GLY A 16 4.99 10.31 -8.35
CA GLY A 16 5.40 9.20 -9.21
C GLY A 16 5.40 7.86 -8.48
N VAL A 17 4.38 7.63 -7.66
CA VAL A 17 4.20 6.38 -6.92
C VAL A 17 3.64 5.30 -7.83
N ASN A 18 4.26 4.12 -7.81
CA ASN A 18 3.77 2.93 -8.50
C ASN A 18 3.53 1.80 -7.50
N ILE A 19 2.42 1.08 -7.67
CA ILE A 19 2.11 -0.18 -6.99
C ILE A 19 1.79 -1.22 -8.04
N GLU A 20 2.57 -2.30 -8.06
CA GLU A 20 2.39 -3.44 -8.96
C GLU A 20 2.25 -4.73 -8.15
N GLY A 21 1.56 -5.73 -8.70
CA GLY A 21 1.36 -7.03 -8.05
C GLY A 21 0.37 -7.02 -6.88
N CYS A 22 -0.44 -5.96 -6.77
CA CYS A 22 -1.51 -5.81 -5.78
C CYS A 22 -2.88 -5.68 -6.45
N PHE A 23 -3.95 -5.80 -5.67
CA PHE A 23 -5.33 -5.74 -6.13
C PHE A 23 -5.69 -4.38 -6.72
N TYR A 24 -5.19 -3.29 -6.12
CA TYR A 24 -5.36 -1.93 -6.61
C TYR A 24 -4.01 -1.38 -7.11
N PRO A 25 -3.58 -1.69 -8.35
CA PRO A 25 -2.36 -1.14 -8.89
C PRO A 25 -2.53 0.35 -9.20
N ILE A 26 -1.44 1.11 -9.08
CA ILE A 26 -1.36 2.52 -9.48
C ILE A 26 -0.05 2.75 -10.23
N SER A 27 -0.04 3.71 -11.15
CA SER A 27 1.12 4.04 -11.97
C SER A 27 1.30 5.56 -12.03
N ASP A 28 2.53 6.02 -11.76
CA ASP A 28 2.97 7.43 -11.76
C ASP A 28 2.01 8.37 -11.02
N TYR A 29 1.47 7.91 -9.89
CA TYR A 29 0.43 8.64 -9.15
C TYR A 29 1.03 9.63 -8.14
N ILE A 30 0.34 10.73 -7.87
CA ILE A 30 0.69 11.67 -6.78
C ILE A 30 -0.18 11.32 -5.58
N LEU A 31 0.47 10.85 -4.51
CA LEU A 31 -0.20 10.54 -3.26
C LEU A 31 -0.12 11.74 -2.31
N THR A 32 -1.28 12.13 -1.78
CA THR A 32 -1.45 13.23 -0.83
C THR A 32 -2.04 12.72 0.48
N SER A 33 -1.69 13.36 1.60
CA SER A 33 -2.08 12.90 2.94
C SER A 33 -3.58 13.04 3.24
N ASP A 34 -4.32 13.83 2.44
CA ASP A 34 -5.76 14.06 2.55
C ASP A 34 -6.61 12.98 1.86
N TYR A 35 -6.02 12.17 0.98
CA TYR A 35 -6.70 11.07 0.31
C TYR A 35 -5.81 9.82 0.24
N PRO A 36 -5.92 8.90 1.22
CA PRO A 36 -4.94 7.83 1.44
C PRO A 36 -5.15 6.63 0.49
N ILE A 37 -4.92 6.86 -0.81
CA ILE A 37 -4.83 5.79 -1.80
C ILE A 37 -3.58 4.95 -1.51
N GLY A 38 -3.71 3.62 -1.60
CA GLY A 38 -2.62 2.68 -1.29
C GLY A 38 -2.68 2.10 0.12
N MET A 39 -3.75 2.37 0.87
CA MET A 39 -4.05 1.71 2.14
C MET A 39 -4.75 0.37 1.91
N SER A 40 -4.42 -0.60 2.78
CA SER A 40 -5.06 -1.92 2.85
C SER A 40 -5.12 -2.66 1.52
N ASN A 41 -4.07 -2.55 0.70
CA ASN A 41 -4.01 -3.19 -0.60
C ASN A 41 -3.51 -4.63 -0.47
N VAL A 42 -4.16 -5.58 -1.14
CA VAL A 42 -3.82 -7.00 -1.04
C VAL A 42 -2.83 -7.37 -2.13
N VAL A 43 -1.75 -8.05 -1.78
CA VAL A 43 -0.78 -8.62 -2.73
C VAL A 43 -1.42 -9.82 -3.44
N THR A 44 -1.54 -9.74 -4.77
CA THR A 44 -2.22 -10.74 -5.60
C THR A 44 -1.26 -11.57 -6.46
N ALA A 45 -0.06 -11.05 -6.72
CA ALA A 45 1.01 -11.73 -7.44
C ALA A 45 2.06 -12.35 -6.50
N ASP A 46 3.04 -13.04 -7.07
CA ASP A 46 4.15 -13.64 -6.32
C ASP A 46 5.08 -12.57 -5.72
N GLU A 47 5.20 -11.42 -6.40
CA GLU A 47 5.94 -10.24 -5.96
C GLU A 47 5.02 -9.01 -6.01
N ALA A 48 5.12 -8.15 -4.98
CA ALA A 48 4.57 -6.80 -5.00
C ALA A 48 5.73 -5.81 -5.09
N ARG A 49 5.58 -4.80 -5.96
CA ARG A 49 6.58 -3.74 -6.14
C ARG A 49 5.96 -2.40 -5.82
N VAL A 50 6.64 -1.65 -4.95
CA VAL A 50 6.32 -0.26 -4.65
C VAL A 50 7.53 0.59 -4.98
N SER A 51 7.31 1.69 -5.71
CA SER A 51 8.36 2.67 -5.99
C SER A 51 7.81 4.08 -5.84
N VAL A 52 8.70 5.02 -5.51
CA VAL A 52 8.41 6.45 -5.41
C VAL A 52 9.55 7.21 -6.07
N ARG A 53 9.22 8.23 -6.87
CA ARG A 53 10.22 9.06 -7.54
C ARG A 53 10.68 10.20 -6.64
N LYS A 54 9.77 10.82 -5.89
CA LYS A 54 10.05 11.94 -4.99
C LYS A 54 9.14 11.91 -3.78
N GLY A 55 9.68 12.23 -2.60
CA GLY A 55 8.97 12.17 -1.32
C GLY A 55 9.20 10.86 -0.58
N ASP A 56 8.63 10.77 0.62
CA ASP A 56 8.86 9.65 1.54
C ASP A 56 7.59 8.83 1.78
N LEU A 57 7.74 7.51 1.71
CA LEU A 57 6.68 6.53 1.98
C LEU A 57 7.10 5.61 3.13
N ILE A 58 6.19 5.40 4.08
CA ILE A 58 6.27 4.31 5.04
C ILE A 58 5.40 3.17 4.53
N LEU A 59 6.02 2.03 4.28
CA LEU A 59 5.31 0.81 3.89
C LEU A 59 5.09 -0.07 5.12
N PHE A 60 3.83 -0.30 5.43
CA PHE A 60 3.42 -1.33 6.37
C PHE A 60 3.05 -2.59 5.62
N ARG A 61 3.57 -3.73 6.08
CA ARG A 61 3.22 -5.05 5.59
C ARG A 61 2.74 -5.88 6.77
N TYR A 62 1.57 -6.48 6.65
CA TYR A 62 0.96 -7.23 7.73
C TYR A 62 0.07 -8.37 7.22
N GLN A 63 -0.15 -9.34 8.11
CA GLN A 63 -1.10 -10.45 7.96
C GLN A 63 -2.07 -10.42 9.13
N ASN A 64 -3.31 -10.83 8.91
CA ASN A 64 -4.25 -11.15 9.99
C ASN A 64 -4.42 -10.04 11.04
N ILE A 65 -4.85 -8.85 10.62
CA ILE A 65 -5.43 -7.89 11.57
C ILE A 65 -6.82 -8.41 11.97
N HIS A 66 -6.86 -9.25 12.99
CA HIS A 66 -8.10 -9.56 13.69
C HIS A 66 -8.50 -8.29 14.44
N GLY A 67 -9.54 -7.61 13.96
CA GLY A 67 -10.20 -6.60 14.75
C GLY A 67 -10.67 -7.23 16.06
N HIS A 68 -10.62 -6.47 17.16
CA HIS A 68 -11.24 -6.91 18.41
C HIS A 68 -12.76 -7.01 18.18
N GLY A 69 -13.25 -8.16 17.71
CA GLY A 69 -14.65 -8.34 17.34
C GLY A 69 -15.01 -9.56 16.51
N GLU A 70 -14.11 -10.14 15.71
CA GLU A 70 -14.46 -11.35 14.93
C GLU A 70 -13.90 -12.61 15.60
N LYS A 71 -14.83 -13.47 16.05
CA LYS A 71 -14.49 -14.78 16.59
C LYS A 71 -13.95 -15.66 15.46
N ALA A 72 -12.86 -16.36 15.80
CA ALA A 72 -12.23 -17.42 15.03
C ALA A 72 -13.22 -18.51 14.58
#